data_AF-A0A803TW94-F1
#
_entry.id   AF-A0A803TW94-F1
#
_cell.length_a   1.000
_cell.length_b   1.000
_cell.length_c   1.000
_cell.angle_alpha   90.00
_cell.angle_beta   90.00
_cell.angle_gamma   90.00
#
_symmetry.space_group_name_H-M   'P 1'
#
loop_
_entity.id
_entity.type
_entity.pdbx_description
1 polymer ?
#
loop_
_entity_poly.entity_id
_entity_poly.type
_entity_poly.pdbx_seq_one_letter_code
_entity_poly.pdbx_strand_id
1 'polypeptide(L)'
;PRKLTSQPLIHASSSEAQRQDFRQSCYEDTETPREICNRLHSLCRRWLKPEQHTKAQILDLVVLEQFLAVLPADIENWVRECGAVALAEGFLLSRAEESKWKEQQVSGNSSNGFCSEYKDKPEW
;
A
#
# COMPACT_ATOMS: atom_id res chain seq x y z
N PRO A 1 -5.63 21.60 2.48
CA PRO A 1 -5.89 20.31 1.80
C PRO A 1 -4.63 19.77 1.09
N ARG A 2 -3.82 18.96 1.80
CA ARG A 2 -2.71 18.21 1.20
C ARG A 2 -3.23 16.80 0.90
N LYS A 3 -3.25 16.42 -0.38
CA LYS A 3 -3.58 15.05 -0.80
C LYS A 3 -2.43 14.14 -0.34
N LEU A 4 -2.62 13.39 0.74
CA LEU A 4 -1.80 12.21 1.01
C LEU A 4 -2.28 11.13 0.04
N THR A 5 -1.49 10.85 -0.99
CA THR A 5 -1.65 9.64 -1.77
C THR A 5 -1.28 8.46 -0.88
N SER A 6 -2.27 7.91 -0.20
CA SER A 6 -2.21 6.56 0.37
C SER A 6 -2.12 5.59 -0.79
N GLN A 7 -0.90 5.33 -1.29
CA GLN A 7 -0.68 4.17 -2.14
C GLN A 7 -0.68 2.95 -1.22
N PRO A 8 -1.63 2.01 -1.37
CA PRO A 8 -1.63 0.83 -0.55
C PRO A 8 -0.45 -0.05 -0.98
N LEU A 9 0.22 -0.65 -0.01
CA LEU A 9 1.31 -1.63 -0.14
C LEU A 9 0.90 -2.92 -0.91
N ILE A 10 -0.27 -2.94 -1.55
CA ILE A 10 -0.79 -4.00 -2.42
C ILE A 10 0.07 -4.17 -3.69
N HIS A 11 0.95 -3.21 -4.00
CA HIS A 11 1.95 -3.36 -5.06
C HIS A 11 3.10 -4.32 -4.72
N ALA A 12 3.35 -4.64 -3.44
CA ALA A 12 4.47 -5.51 -3.06
C ALA A 12 4.32 -6.93 -3.60
N SER A 13 3.11 -7.52 -3.50
CA SER A 13 2.82 -8.86 -4.01
C SER A 13 2.93 -8.94 -5.54
N SER A 14 2.56 -7.86 -6.22
CA SER A 14 2.69 -7.76 -7.69
C SER A 14 4.13 -7.50 -8.14
N SER A 15 4.90 -6.71 -7.39
CA SER A 15 6.28 -6.36 -7.74
C SER A 15 7.24 -7.53 -7.49
N GLU A 16 7.02 -8.29 -6.41
CA GLU A 16 7.79 -9.50 -6.11
C GLU A 16 7.53 -10.62 -7.12
N ALA A 17 6.29 -10.80 -7.59
CA ALA A 17 5.98 -11.73 -8.68
C ALA A 17 6.68 -11.33 -9.99
N GLN A 18 6.65 -10.03 -10.34
CA GLN A 18 7.36 -9.50 -11.53
C GLN A 18 8.87 -9.69 -11.46
N ARG A 19 9.45 -9.57 -10.26
CA ARG A 19 10.87 -9.87 -10.00
C ARG A 19 11.16 -11.35 -10.25
N GLN A 20 10.32 -12.24 -9.73
CA GLN A 20 10.48 -13.68 -9.92
C GLN A 20 10.40 -14.05 -11.41
N ASP A 21 9.45 -13.50 -12.16
CA ASP A 21 9.36 -13.70 -13.62
C ASP A 21 10.65 -13.29 -14.35
N PHE A 22 11.29 -12.18 -13.93
CA PHE A 22 12.56 -11.72 -14.51
C PHE A 22 13.71 -12.67 -14.18
N ARG A 23 13.79 -13.18 -12.95
CA ARG A 23 14.88 -14.06 -12.50
C ARG A 23 14.74 -15.50 -12.97
N GLN A 24 13.50 -15.98 -13.12
CA GLN A 24 13.17 -17.33 -13.55
C GLN A 24 13.00 -17.45 -15.07
N SER A 25 13.24 -16.37 -15.83
CA SER A 25 13.17 -16.47 -17.29
C SER A 25 14.25 -17.43 -17.80
N CYS A 26 13.82 -18.61 -18.24
CA CYS A 26 14.70 -19.60 -18.83
C CYS A 26 15.07 -19.21 -20.28
N TYR A 27 16.23 -19.67 -20.71
CA TYR A 27 16.58 -19.69 -22.12
C TYR A 27 15.78 -20.79 -22.82
N GLU A 28 15.16 -20.45 -23.95
CA GLU A 28 14.53 -21.43 -24.84
C GLU A 28 15.45 -21.65 -26.04
N ASP A 29 15.75 -22.91 -26.38
CA ASP A 29 16.69 -23.27 -27.47
C ASP A 29 16.28 -22.70 -28.85
N THR A 30 15.02 -22.30 -28.98
CA THR A 30 14.47 -21.70 -30.20
C THR A 30 14.63 -20.18 -30.30
N GLU A 31 15.01 -19.51 -29.21
CA GLU A 31 15.08 -18.04 -29.18
C GLU A 31 16.42 -17.49 -29.67
N THR A 32 16.34 -16.41 -30.44
CA THR A 32 17.50 -15.61 -30.81
C THR A 32 17.97 -14.76 -29.63
N PRO A 33 19.28 -14.43 -29.54
CA PRO A 33 19.81 -13.51 -28.51
C PRO A 33 19.05 -12.17 -28.45
N ARG A 34 18.56 -11.68 -29.60
CA ARG A 34 17.78 -10.45 -29.67
C ARG A 34 16.42 -10.59 -28.98
N GLU A 35 15.74 -11.71 -29.16
CA GLU A 35 14.46 -11.98 -28.51
C GLU A 35 14.62 -12.11 -26.99
N ILE A 36 15.66 -12.80 -26.54
CA ILE A 36 15.99 -12.92 -25.12
C ILE A 36 16.27 -11.55 -24.51
N CYS A 37 17.10 -10.73 -25.15
CA CYS A 37 17.38 -9.36 -24.70
C CYS A 37 16.09 -8.52 -24.60
N ASN A 38 15.21 -8.59 -25.60
CA ASN A 38 13.95 -7.85 -25.59
C ASN A 38 13.01 -8.32 -24.47
N ARG A 39 12.91 -9.64 -24.25
CA ARG A 39 12.10 -10.23 -23.19
C ARG A 39 12.62 -9.82 -21.82
N LEU A 40 13.92 -9.98 -21.57
CA LEU A 40 14.57 -9.57 -20.32
C LEU A 40 14.38 -8.09 -20.06
N HIS A 41 14.51 -7.25 -21.09
CA HIS A 41 14.31 -5.81 -20.95
C HIS A 41 12.85 -5.45 -20.60
N SER A 42 11.88 -6.15 -21.18
CA SER A 42 10.45 -5.99 -20.83
C SER A 42 10.14 -6.42 -19.40
N LEU A 43 10.68 -7.57 -18.97
CA LEU A 43 10.54 -8.09 -17.60
C LEU A 43 11.19 -7.14 -16.59
N CYS A 44 12.41 -6.68 -16.86
CA CYS A 44 13.14 -5.73 -16.02
C CYS A 44 12.37 -4.41 -15.86
N ARG A 45 11.80 -3.87 -16.95
CA ARG A 45 10.95 -2.67 -16.87
C ARG A 45 9.66 -2.89 -16.09
N ARG A 46 9.02 -4.06 -16.23
CA ARG A 46 7.82 -4.39 -15.44
C ARG A 46 8.13 -4.50 -13.95
N TRP A 47 9.26 -5.08 -13.60
CA TRP A 47 9.72 -5.19 -12.21
C TRP A 47 10.13 -3.84 -11.62
N LEU A 48 11.08 -3.14 -12.26
CA LEU A 48 11.70 -1.92 -11.72
C LEU A 48 10.89 -0.66 -11.96
N LYS A 49 9.94 -0.66 -12.92
CA LYS A 49 9.06 0.47 -13.29
C LYS A 49 9.81 1.81 -13.30
N PRO A 50 10.85 1.97 -14.13
CA PRO A 50 11.68 3.18 -14.14
C PRO A 50 10.90 4.46 -14.46
N GLU A 51 9.69 4.35 -15.02
CA GLU A 51 8.78 5.47 -15.26
C GLU A 51 8.13 5.98 -13.97
N GLN A 52 8.09 5.18 -12.90
CA GLN A 52 7.46 5.49 -11.62
C GLN A 52 8.47 5.66 -10.48
N HIS A 53 9.69 5.12 -10.63
CA HIS A 53 10.71 5.12 -9.60
C HIS A 53 11.91 6.01 -9.97
N THR A 54 12.39 6.74 -8.98
CA THR A 54 13.67 7.44 -9.06
C THR A 54 14.83 6.46 -9.06
N LYS A 55 16.01 6.89 -9.51
CA LYS A 55 17.23 6.09 -9.48
C LYS A 55 17.53 5.52 -8.09
N ALA A 56 17.33 6.31 -7.03
CA ALA A 56 17.55 5.86 -5.66
C ALA A 56 16.59 4.72 -5.29
N GLN A 57 15.29 4.88 -5.59
CA GLN A 57 14.29 3.84 -5.33
C GLN A 57 14.57 2.55 -6.13
N ILE A 58 15.05 2.66 -7.37
CA ILE A 58 15.47 1.48 -8.16
C ILE A 58 16.64 0.77 -7.48
N LEU A 59 17.62 1.52 -6.97
CA LEU A 59 18.74 0.95 -6.22
C LEU A 59 18.25 0.27 -4.94
N ASP A 60 17.34 0.89 -4.19
CA ASP A 60 16.76 0.31 -2.98
C ASP A 60 16.04 -1.01 -3.27
N LEU A 61 15.31 -1.11 -4.39
CA LEU A 61 14.66 -2.36 -4.82
C LEU A 61 15.67 -3.48 -5.12
N VAL A 62 16.77 -3.15 -5.81
CA VAL A 62 17.84 -4.12 -6.11
C VAL A 62 18.59 -4.52 -4.84
N VAL A 63 18.84 -3.57 -3.93
CA VAL A 63 19.46 -3.85 -2.63
C VAL A 63 18.55 -4.73 -1.79
N LEU A 64 17.24 -4.48 -1.77
CA LEU A 64 16.28 -5.31 -1.06
C LEU A 64 16.27 -6.74 -1.59
N GLU A 65 16.30 -6.93 -2.92
CA GLU A 65 16.44 -8.26 -3.51
C GLU A 65 17.72 -8.95 -3.03
N GLN A 66 18.86 -8.26 -3.12
CA GLN A 66 20.14 -8.85 -2.72
C GLN A 66 20.20 -9.14 -1.22
N PHE A 67 19.60 -8.27 -0.41
CA PHE A 67 19.47 -8.44 1.03
C PHE A 67 18.67 -9.70 1.36
N LEU A 68 17.50 -9.88 0.75
CA LEU A 68 16.69 -11.09 0.95
C LEU A 68 17.43 -12.36 0.50
N ALA A 69 18.17 -12.31 -0.62
CA ALA A 69 18.90 -13.45 -1.15
C ALA A 69 20.10 -13.91 -0.29
N VAL A 70 20.67 -13.04 0.56
CA VAL A 70 21.76 -13.40 1.48
C VAL A 70 21.28 -13.81 2.86
N LEU A 71 20.00 -13.58 3.18
CA LEU A 71 19.45 -13.98 4.46
C LEU A 71 19.29 -15.51 4.52
N PRO A 72 19.54 -16.12 5.69
CA PRO A 72 19.08 -17.47 5.97
C PRO A 72 17.56 -17.58 5.79
N ALA A 73 17.07 -18.73 5.31
CA ALA A 73 15.66 -18.94 5.00
C ALA A 73 14.71 -18.59 6.16
N ASP A 74 15.12 -18.87 7.41
CA ASP A 74 14.33 -18.55 8.61
C ASP A 74 14.12 -17.04 8.77
N ILE A 75 15.14 -16.24 8.45
CA ILE A 75 15.10 -14.78 8.55
C ILE A 75 14.38 -14.19 7.34
N GLU A 76 14.59 -14.73 6.15
CA GLU A 76 13.85 -14.33 4.95
C GLU A 76 12.34 -14.52 5.13
N ASN A 77 11.93 -15.68 5.63
CA ASN A 77 10.51 -15.97 5.88
C ASN A 77 9.93 -15.02 6.93
N TRP A 78 10.67 -14.77 8.02
CA TRP A 78 10.27 -13.80 9.03
C TRP A 78 10.10 -12.38 8.46
N VAL A 79 11.03 -11.90 7.62
CA VAL A 79 10.93 -10.58 6.99
C VAL A 79 9.70 -10.48 6.08
N ARG A 80 9.39 -11.53 5.33
CA ARG A 80 8.17 -11.59 4.49
C ARG A 80 6.89 -11.60 5.33
N GLU A 81 6.87 -12.35 6.43
CA GLU A 81 5.73 -12.41 7.35
C GLU A 81 5.50 -11.09 8.09
N CYS A 82 6.57 -10.45 8.58
CA CYS A 82 6.47 -9.15 9.24
C CYS A 82 5.86 -8.06 8.34
N GLY A 83 6.17 -8.09 7.04
CA GLY A 83 5.53 -7.20 6.06
C GLY A 83 4.01 -7.41 5.96
N ALA A 84 3.55 -8.65 6.04
CA ALA A 84 2.12 -8.97 6.04
C ALA A 84 1.42 -8.60 7.36
N VAL A 85 2.11 -8.75 8.50
CA VAL A 85 1.58 -8.38 9.82
C VAL A 85 1.39 -6.87 9.93
N ALA A 86 2.40 -6.06 9.58
CA ALA A 86 2.29 -4.61 9.61
C ALA A 86 1.13 -4.08 8.75
N LEU A 87 0.87 -4.74 7.61
CA LEU A 87 -0.27 -4.46 6.74
C LEU A 87 -1.62 -4.76 7.41
N ALA A 88 -1.75 -5.94 8.03
CA ALA A 88 -2.96 -6.34 8.72
C ALA A 88 -3.25 -5.42 9.92
N GLU A 89 -2.21 -5.07 10.69
CA GLU A 89 -2.32 -4.14 11.82
C GLU A 89 -2.79 -2.75 11.37
N GLY A 90 -2.19 -2.20 10.30
CA GLY A 90 -2.63 -0.94 9.71
C GLY A 90 -4.10 -0.96 9.29
N PHE A 91 -4.55 -2.05 8.65
CA PHE A 91 -5.96 -2.23 8.26
C PHE A 91 -6.92 -2.25 9.46
N LEU A 92 -6.57 -3.00 10.52
CA LEU A 92 -7.38 -3.09 11.73
C LEU A 92 -7.47 -1.75 12.47
N LEU A 93 -6.37 -1.00 12.53
CA LEU A 93 -6.31 0.33 13.14
C LEU A 93 -7.23 1.31 12.39
N SER A 94 -7.17 1.38 11.07
CA SER A 94 -8.06 2.23 10.27
C SER A 94 -9.54 1.89 10.48
N ARG A 95 -9.89 0.60 10.58
CA ARG A 95 -11.27 0.17 10.87
C ARG A 95 -11.74 0.59 12.27
N ALA A 96 -10.86 0.50 13.27
CA ALA A 96 -11.17 0.90 14.63
C ALA A 96 -11.36 2.43 14.75
N GLU A 97 -10.60 3.22 14.00
CA GLU A 97 -10.77 4.67 13.92
C GLU A 97 -12.10 5.06 13.27
N GLU A 98 -12.47 4.42 12.15
CA GLU A 98 -13.77 4.65 11.51
C GLU A 98 -14.96 4.36 12.43
N SER A 99 -14.89 3.32 13.27
CA SER A 99 -15.92 3.02 14.27
C SER A 99 -16.04 4.13 15.31
N LYS A 100 -14.93 4.71 15.77
CA LYS A 100 -14.94 5.83 16.73
C LYS A 100 -15.55 7.11 16.15
N TRP A 101 -15.26 7.41 14.87
CA TRP A 101 -15.87 8.55 14.18
C TRP A 101 -17.38 8.37 13.97
N LYS A 102 -17.84 7.14 13.73
CA LYS A 102 -19.27 6.81 13.61
C LYS A 102 -20.02 6.90 14.94
N GLU A 103 -19.40 6.49 16.05
CA GLU A 103 -19.98 6.61 17.40
C GLU A 103 -20.11 8.07 17.86
N GLN A 104 -19.14 8.93 17.52
CA GLN A 104 -19.18 10.36 17.87
C GLN A 104 -20.23 11.15 17.08
N GLN A 105 -20.65 10.67 15.90
CA GLN A 105 -21.77 11.28 15.16
C GLN A 105 -23.15 10.89 15.71
N VAL A 106 -23.28 9.77 16.42
CA VAL A 106 -24.56 9.34 17.03
C VAL A 106 -24.84 10.07 18.36
N SER A 107 -23.80 10.53 19.07
CA SER A 107 -23.94 11.30 20.32
C SER A 107 -24.30 12.80 20.11
N GLY A 108 -24.36 13.28 18.87
CA GLY A 108 -24.60 14.69 18.55
C GLY A 108 -26.06 15.09 18.27
N ASN A 109 -27.01 14.13 18.28
CA ASN A 109 -28.39 14.38 17.88
C ASN A 109 -29.41 13.94 18.95
N SER A 110 -29.44 14.65 20.08
CA SER A 110 -30.57 14.77 21.03
C SER A 110 -30.06 15.62 22.20
N SER A 111 -30.60 16.78 22.57
CA SER A 111 -31.95 17.32 22.47
C SER A 111 -31.87 18.83 22.74
N ASN A 112 -32.75 19.62 22.14
CA ASN A 112 -33.28 20.82 22.81
C ASN A 112 -34.72 21.03 22.35
N GLY A 113 -35.62 20.24 22.94
CA GLY A 113 -37.02 20.59 23.04
C GLY A 113 -37.28 21.13 24.44
N PHE A 114 -37.31 22.46 24.59
CA PHE A 114 -38.18 23.07 25.59
C PHE A 114 -38.73 24.38 25.04
N CYS A 115 -40.05 24.42 24.95
CA CYS A 115 -40.85 25.57 24.57
C CYS A 115 -41.07 26.42 25.83
N SER A 116 -40.74 27.71 25.79
CA SER A 116 -41.31 28.70 26.70
C SER A 116 -41.83 29.89 25.90
N GLU A 117 -43.14 29.84 25.67
CA GLU A 117 -44.10 30.86 26.10
C GLU A 117 -43.69 32.33 25.90
N TYR A 118 -44.15 32.95 24.81
CA TYR A 118 -44.27 34.40 24.69
C TYR A 118 -45.73 34.80 24.87
N LYS A 119 -46.03 35.32 26.07
CA LYS A 119 -47.29 35.97 26.42
C LYS A 119 -47.07 37.49 26.45
N ASP A 120 -47.85 38.17 25.61
CA ASP A 120 -48.32 39.57 25.65
C ASP A 120 -47.49 40.71 26.34
N LYS A 121 -47.13 41.70 25.49
CA LYS A 121 -47.12 43.20 25.62
C LYS A 121 -47.29 43.86 27.02
N PRO A 122 -46.63 45.02 27.28
CA PRO A 122 -47.13 46.31 26.74
C PRO A 122 -46.07 47.35 26.33
N GLU A 123 -46.62 48.43 25.77
CA GLU A 123 -46.03 49.66 25.23
C GLU A 123 -45.12 50.44 26.21
N TRP A 124 -44.08 51.05 25.65
CA TRP A 124 -43.81 52.49 25.71
C TRP A 124 -42.97 52.90 24.50
#